data_AF-A0A7S7SI47-F1
#
_entry.id   AF-A0A7S7SI47-F1
#
_cell.length_a   1.000
_cell.length_b   1.000
_cell.length_c   1.000
_cell.angle_alpha   90.00
_cell.angle_beta   90.00
_cell.angle_gamma   90.00
#
_symmetry.space_group_name_H-M   'P 1'
#
loop_
_entity.id
_entity.type
_entity.pdbx_description
1 polymer ?
#
loop_
_entity_poly.entity_id
_entity_poly.type
_entity_poly.pdbx_seq_one_letter_code
_entity_poly.pdbx_strand_id
1 'polypeptide(L)'
;MQIFLQGKLLGIEPFIRDSEGGLASLAGRCLHVSLLSEAIPRALLKHLGLAPELLGASGGGHFLAVLTDQSLPEANAFLVNVTRRLAEFSGHRLRLAWSATENLGAWTDVRKRLDDQMARWRGPDALEPEGIFEPFADDSRLNRFFSDLYRGLPATSAAVWDADAPGLLKAEGEQHWLATHYAPADSGPQPASRLELAARANGRKTWGILRGDADQFSTRLRKAQSIEEYLQLSVFFRQFFAGEVQVLCSQPDFQNRVSVLHTGGDEFSVIGSWDALIPFAREIERLFQRSATELLREFPGAEGKTLSMALALAPSADVDPASVYAEAGHQLEIAKSVGRDSISLLGRVLDWKQVGEAADLKTSMLRLVEEFGCPPQFLGELGSFYRETDRTLPARSTRRAAEAQQRPWRLHRRLHRVLDGPERNKEFQKTRNTVLAAFLTRGQAQLKLRPAGRVALEWARFLEEAE
;
A
#
# COMPACT_ATOMS: atom_id res chain seq x y z
N MET A 1 22.93 30.99 -14.01
CA MET A 1 21.97 31.02 -12.89
C MET A 1 21.55 29.59 -12.56
N GLN A 2 21.32 29.28 -11.28
CA GLN A 2 20.88 27.95 -10.83
C GLN A 2 19.36 27.81 -11.04
N ILE A 3 18.95 26.70 -11.62
CA ILE A 3 17.56 26.35 -11.90
C ILE A 3 17.21 25.08 -11.11
N PHE A 4 16.06 25.08 -10.45
CA PHE A 4 15.45 23.86 -9.94
C PHE A 4 14.52 23.29 -10.99
N LEU A 5 14.72 22.02 -11.33
CA LEU A 5 13.83 21.26 -12.19
C LEU A 5 13.15 20.16 -11.36
N GLN A 6 11.82 20.18 -11.31
CA GLN A 6 11.03 19.13 -10.70
C GLN A 6 10.33 18.32 -11.78
N GLY A 7 10.51 17.00 -11.75
CA GLY A 7 9.79 16.06 -12.60
C GLY A 7 8.78 15.23 -11.82
N LYS A 8 7.67 14.88 -12.48
CA LYS A 8 6.63 14.00 -11.96
C LYS A 8 6.10 13.08 -13.06
N LEU A 9 6.19 11.78 -12.86
CA LEU A 9 5.56 10.76 -13.66
C LEU A 9 4.07 10.68 -13.28
N LEU A 10 3.20 10.82 -14.28
CA LEU A 10 1.75 10.81 -14.13
C LEU A 10 1.19 9.54 -14.78
N GLY A 11 0.04 9.09 -14.28
CA GLY A 11 -0.67 7.92 -14.81
C GLY A 11 -0.14 6.56 -14.33
N ILE A 12 0.66 6.55 -13.26
CA ILE A 12 1.18 5.33 -12.62
C ILE A 12 0.05 4.37 -12.22
N GLU A 13 -0.96 4.87 -11.50
CA GLU A 13 -2.04 4.01 -10.98
C GLU A 13 -2.87 3.36 -12.10
N PRO A 14 -3.35 4.07 -13.14
CA PRO A 14 -3.96 3.44 -14.32
C PRO A 14 -3.03 2.44 -15.03
N PHE A 15 -1.75 2.77 -15.20
CA PHE A 15 -0.79 1.89 -15.88
C PHE A 15 -0.57 0.55 -15.15
N ILE A 16 -0.61 0.56 -13.81
CA ILE A 16 -0.49 -0.64 -12.98
C ILE A 16 -1.83 -1.39 -12.92
N ARG A 17 -2.94 -0.68 -12.68
CA ARG A 17 -4.27 -1.27 -12.52
C ARG A 17 -4.76 -1.96 -13.79
N ASP A 18 -4.50 -1.37 -14.95
CA ASP A 18 -4.98 -1.90 -16.22
C ASP A 18 -4.05 -3.03 -16.73
N SER A 19 -3.20 -3.59 -15.86
CA SER A 19 -2.34 -4.72 -16.22
C SER A 19 -3.18 -5.96 -16.45
N GLU A 20 -3.12 -6.51 -17.66
CA GLU A 20 -3.61 -7.85 -17.92
C GLU A 20 -2.51 -8.86 -17.58
N GLY A 21 -2.83 -9.96 -16.90
CA GLY A 21 -1.89 -11.06 -16.70
C GLY A 21 -1.68 -11.51 -15.26
N GLY A 22 -0.66 -12.35 -15.06
CA GLY A 22 -0.36 -12.93 -13.75
C GLY A 22 0.41 -11.99 -12.82
N LEU A 23 0.67 -12.46 -11.60
CA LEU A 23 1.37 -11.70 -10.55
C LEU A 23 2.71 -11.12 -11.01
N ALA A 24 3.50 -11.89 -11.74
CA ALA A 24 4.82 -11.44 -12.23
C ALA A 24 4.70 -10.24 -13.19
N SER A 25 3.63 -10.16 -14.00
CA SER A 25 3.39 -9.03 -14.90
C SER A 25 3.05 -7.77 -14.10
N LEU A 26 2.14 -7.88 -13.12
CA LEU A 26 1.80 -6.77 -12.22
C LEU A 26 3.05 -6.27 -11.47
N ALA A 27 3.77 -7.18 -10.83
CA ALA A 27 4.98 -6.85 -10.08
C ALA A 27 6.06 -6.24 -10.98
N GLY A 28 6.20 -6.73 -12.21
CA GLY A 28 7.08 -6.17 -13.22
C GLY A 28 6.72 -4.75 -13.63
N ARG A 29 5.43 -4.42 -13.78
CA ARG A 29 4.97 -3.05 -14.05
C ARG A 29 5.25 -2.11 -12.88
N CYS A 30 5.00 -2.57 -11.65
CA CYS A 30 5.35 -1.82 -10.44
C CYS A 30 6.86 -1.53 -10.38
N LEU A 31 7.69 -2.55 -10.59
CA LEU A 31 9.14 -2.42 -10.64
C LEU A 31 9.59 -1.49 -11.78
N HIS A 32 9.00 -1.61 -12.97
CA HIS A 32 9.31 -0.77 -14.13
C HIS A 32 9.12 0.72 -13.83
N VAL A 33 8.00 1.09 -13.22
CA VAL A 33 7.72 2.48 -12.80
C VAL A 33 8.74 2.97 -11.76
N SER A 34 9.08 2.14 -10.78
CA SER A 34 10.11 2.48 -9.78
C SER A 34 11.48 2.70 -10.43
N LEU A 35 11.87 1.84 -11.38
CA LEU A 35 13.13 1.97 -12.11
C LEU A 35 13.15 3.21 -13.00
N LEU A 36 12.07 3.51 -13.73
CA LEU A 36 11.95 4.73 -14.53
C LEU A 36 12.14 5.99 -13.67
N SER A 37 11.58 5.99 -12.47
CA SER A 37 11.65 7.13 -11.54
C SER A 37 13.09 7.47 -11.13
N GLU A 38 13.95 6.45 -11.03
CA GLU A 38 15.38 6.60 -10.70
C GLU A 38 16.26 6.78 -11.94
N ALA A 39 15.95 6.09 -13.04
CA ALA A 39 16.77 6.04 -14.25
C ALA A 39 16.67 7.32 -15.11
N ILE A 40 15.47 7.88 -15.29
CA ILE A 40 15.24 9.09 -16.09
C ILE A 40 16.04 10.29 -15.57
N PRO A 41 15.97 10.69 -14.29
CA PRO A 41 16.71 11.86 -13.82
C PRO A 41 18.23 11.68 -13.91
N ARG A 42 18.74 10.47 -13.72
CA ARG A 42 20.18 10.16 -13.87
C ARG A 42 20.63 10.24 -15.32
N ALA A 43 19.80 9.76 -16.25
CA ALA A 43 20.06 9.89 -17.68
C ALA A 43 20.00 11.34 -18.14
N LEU A 44 19.07 12.16 -17.60
CA LEU A 44 19.03 13.60 -17.85
C LEU A 44 20.35 14.27 -17.45
N LEU A 45 20.84 14.04 -16.22
CA LEU A 45 22.11 14.63 -15.78
C LEU A 45 23.30 14.16 -16.62
N LYS A 46 23.35 12.86 -16.94
CA LYS A 46 24.40 12.31 -17.82
C LYS A 46 24.35 12.92 -19.22
N HIS A 47 23.17 13.12 -19.79
CA HIS A 47 22.97 13.73 -21.11
C HIS A 47 23.50 15.18 -21.13
N LEU A 48 23.21 15.94 -20.08
CA LEU A 48 23.67 17.32 -19.92
C LEU A 48 25.15 17.45 -19.50
N GLY A 49 25.86 16.33 -19.31
CA GLY A 49 27.25 16.32 -18.80
C GLY A 49 27.38 16.84 -17.37
N LEU A 50 26.31 16.76 -16.59
CA LEU A 50 26.24 17.24 -15.20
C LEU A 50 26.54 16.13 -14.20
N ALA A 51 27.05 16.54 -13.04
CA ALA A 51 27.42 15.62 -11.97
C ALA A 51 26.16 14.97 -11.33
N PRO A 52 26.19 13.67 -10.99
CA PRO A 52 25.04 12.95 -10.44
C PRO A 52 24.57 13.50 -9.09
N GLU A 53 25.43 14.21 -8.35
CA GLU A 53 25.13 14.85 -7.06
C GLU A 53 24.13 16.01 -7.18
N LEU A 54 23.89 16.51 -8.41
CA LEU A 54 22.85 17.51 -8.66
C LEU A 54 21.44 16.92 -8.63
N LEU A 55 21.30 15.60 -8.51
CA LEU A 55 20.04 14.94 -8.21
C LEU A 55 19.76 15.05 -6.70
N GLY A 56 18.86 15.96 -6.32
CA GLY A 56 18.51 16.15 -4.92
C GLY A 56 17.64 15.01 -4.37
N ALA A 57 16.52 14.73 -5.03
CA ALA A 57 15.60 13.67 -4.63
C ALA A 57 15.06 12.95 -5.86
N SER A 58 14.83 11.64 -5.74
CA SER A 58 14.19 10.80 -6.76
C SER A 58 13.46 9.66 -6.05
N GLY A 59 12.26 9.30 -6.51
CA GLY A 59 11.47 8.18 -5.98
C GLY A 59 9.96 8.42 -6.09
N GLY A 60 9.18 7.33 -6.11
CA GLY A 60 7.70 7.41 -6.14
C GLY A 60 7.14 8.23 -7.31
N GLY A 61 7.77 8.15 -8.49
CA GLY A 61 7.38 8.94 -9.65
C GLY A 61 7.75 10.43 -9.59
N HIS A 62 8.54 10.89 -8.62
CA HIS A 62 8.95 12.30 -8.53
C HIS A 62 10.47 12.42 -8.51
N PHE A 63 10.99 13.53 -9.03
CA PHE A 63 12.39 13.89 -8.82
C PHE A 63 12.60 15.41 -8.78
N LEU A 64 13.69 15.83 -8.13
CA LEU A 64 14.16 17.20 -8.07
C LEU A 64 15.64 17.23 -8.44
N ALA A 65 15.98 17.97 -9.48
CA ALA A 65 17.34 18.16 -9.95
C ALA A 65 17.71 19.65 -9.97
N VAL A 66 19.01 19.91 -9.80
CA VAL A 66 19.59 21.24 -9.93
C VAL A 66 20.30 21.35 -11.27
N LEU A 67 19.88 22.31 -12.07
CA LEU A 67 20.41 22.56 -13.41
C LEU A 67 21.00 23.97 -13.51
N THR A 68 21.65 24.25 -14.64
CA THR A 68 22.04 25.61 -15.03
C THR A 68 21.05 26.16 -16.06
N ASP A 69 20.89 27.47 -16.07
CA ASP A 69 20.07 28.18 -17.06
C ASP A 69 20.47 27.83 -18.51
N GLN A 70 21.77 27.64 -18.77
CA GLN A 70 22.28 27.24 -20.08
C GLN A 70 21.83 25.84 -20.50
N SER A 71 21.70 24.92 -19.54
CA SER A 71 21.28 23.52 -19.78
C SER A 71 19.77 23.35 -19.89
N LEU A 72 18.97 24.36 -19.53
CA LEU A 72 17.51 24.24 -19.47
C LEU A 72 16.83 23.94 -20.83
N PRO A 73 17.22 24.57 -21.96
CA PRO A 73 16.63 24.24 -23.26
C PRO A 73 16.88 22.79 -23.68
N GLU A 74 18.10 22.29 -23.45
CA GLU A 74 18.48 20.91 -23.74
C GLU A 74 17.77 19.92 -22.81
N ALA A 75 17.65 20.26 -21.52
CA ALA A 75 16.87 19.48 -20.56
C ALA A 75 15.40 19.35 -20.98
N ASN A 76 14.77 20.44 -21.43
CA ASN A 76 13.40 20.41 -21.93
C ASN A 76 13.27 19.53 -23.18
N ALA A 77 14.20 19.62 -24.13
CA ALA A 77 14.18 18.77 -25.33
C ALA A 77 14.30 17.27 -24.97
N PHE A 78 15.18 16.94 -24.02
CA PHE A 78 15.30 15.58 -23.48
C PHE A 78 13.99 15.10 -22.84
N LEU A 79 13.38 15.91 -21.97
CA LEU A 79 12.15 15.53 -21.26
C LEU A 79 10.95 15.38 -22.21
N VAL A 80 10.84 16.22 -23.24
CA VAL A 80 9.84 16.05 -24.32
C VAL A 80 10.03 14.70 -25.01
N ASN A 81 11.28 14.34 -25.36
CA ASN A 81 11.56 13.06 -25.98
C ASN A 81 11.22 11.88 -25.06
N VAL A 82 11.55 11.97 -23.77
CA VAL A 82 11.18 10.98 -22.75
C VAL A 82 9.66 10.81 -22.67
N THR A 83 8.91 11.91 -22.57
CA THR A 83 7.44 11.87 -22.51
C THR A 83 6.83 11.22 -23.73
N ARG A 84 7.32 11.56 -24.94
CA ARG A 84 6.86 10.93 -26.18
C ARG A 84 7.10 9.42 -26.18
N ARG A 85 8.32 8.98 -25.82
CA ARG A 85 8.66 7.55 -25.75
C ARG A 85 7.85 6.79 -24.70
N LEU A 86 7.62 7.40 -23.53
CA LEU A 86 6.76 6.84 -22.49
C LEU A 86 5.31 6.69 -22.96
N ALA A 87 4.78 7.70 -23.66
CA ALA A 87 3.43 7.66 -24.20
C ALA A 87 3.30 6.55 -25.26
N GLU A 88 4.22 6.49 -26.23
CA GLU A 88 4.28 5.44 -27.25
C GLU A 88 4.34 4.03 -26.62
N PHE A 89 5.18 3.84 -25.59
CA PHE A 89 5.37 2.54 -24.95
C PHE A 89 4.18 2.09 -24.09
N SER A 90 3.51 3.03 -23.41
CA SER A 90 2.48 2.73 -22.40
C SER A 90 1.04 2.83 -22.92
N GLY A 91 0.87 3.09 -24.23
CA GLY A 91 -0.44 3.39 -24.82
C GLY A 91 -1.04 4.67 -24.23
N HIS A 92 -0.24 5.72 -24.12
CA HIS A 92 -0.57 7.05 -23.57
C HIS A 92 -0.99 7.07 -22.09
N ARG A 93 -0.72 6.00 -21.32
CA ARG A 93 -1.03 5.96 -19.87
C ARG A 93 0.01 6.70 -19.03
N LEU A 94 1.29 6.52 -19.34
CA LEU A 94 2.40 7.18 -18.64
C LEU A 94 2.83 8.44 -19.37
N ARG A 95 3.03 9.53 -18.61
CA ARG A 95 3.60 10.77 -19.11
C ARG A 95 4.48 11.42 -18.06
N LEU A 96 5.56 12.08 -18.49
CA LEU A 96 6.40 12.86 -17.60
C LEU A 96 5.99 14.33 -17.70
N ALA A 97 5.62 14.90 -16.55
CA ALA A 97 5.39 16.33 -16.37
C ALA A 97 6.58 16.94 -15.65
N TRP A 98 6.91 18.20 -15.96
CA TRP A 98 7.98 18.89 -15.26
C TRP A 98 7.74 20.39 -15.12
N SER A 99 8.37 20.98 -14.12
CA SER A 99 8.44 22.42 -13.93
C SER A 99 9.87 22.85 -13.64
N ALA A 100 10.20 24.08 -14.02
CA ALA A 100 11.53 24.62 -13.84
C ALA A 100 11.46 26.09 -13.38
N THR A 101 12.19 26.42 -12.32
CA THR A 101 12.27 27.80 -11.83
C THR A 101 13.68 28.15 -11.40
N GLU A 102 13.98 29.43 -11.49
CA GLU A 102 15.20 30.02 -10.96
C GLU A 102 15.24 29.90 -9.42
N ASN A 103 16.42 29.64 -8.89
CA ASN A 103 16.69 29.68 -7.44
C ASN A 103 16.81 31.13 -6.95
N LEU A 104 15.66 31.84 -6.90
CA LEU A 104 15.57 33.22 -6.43
C LEU A 104 14.51 33.38 -5.33
N GLY A 105 14.89 33.98 -4.20
CA GLY A 105 14.01 34.21 -3.06
C GLY A 105 14.04 33.07 -2.04
N ALA A 106 13.05 33.03 -1.15
CA ALA A 106 12.94 31.97 -0.15
C ALA A 106 12.54 30.64 -0.82
N TRP A 107 12.88 29.51 -0.20
CA TRP A 107 12.52 28.19 -0.71
C TRP A 107 10.99 28.01 -0.86
N THR A 108 10.21 28.62 0.03
CA THR A 108 8.74 28.62 -0.06
C THR A 108 8.22 29.29 -1.33
N ASP A 109 8.88 30.37 -1.79
CA ASP A 109 8.54 31.04 -3.04
C ASP A 109 8.93 30.19 -4.26
N VAL A 110 10.14 29.62 -4.23
CA VAL A 110 10.62 28.66 -5.25
C VAL A 110 9.64 27.49 -5.38
N ARG A 111 9.22 26.89 -4.26
CA ARG A 111 8.30 25.76 -4.21
C ARG A 111 6.93 26.15 -4.78
N LYS A 112 6.42 27.33 -4.42
CA LYS A 112 5.16 27.84 -4.95
C LYS A 112 5.23 28.01 -6.47
N ARG A 113 6.31 28.59 -7.01
CA ARG A 113 6.50 28.71 -8.47
C ARG A 113 6.55 27.35 -9.16
N LEU A 114 7.26 26.37 -8.59
CA LEU A 114 7.31 25.00 -9.11
C LEU A 114 5.93 24.35 -9.12
N ASP A 115 5.15 24.49 -8.05
CA ASP A 115 3.80 23.93 -7.92
C ASP A 115 2.81 24.61 -8.88
N ASP A 116 2.88 25.94 -9.03
CA ASP A 116 2.04 26.72 -9.96
C ASP A 116 2.32 26.34 -11.43
N GLN A 117 3.60 26.16 -11.79
CA GLN A 117 3.96 25.66 -13.11
C GLN A 117 3.53 24.20 -13.31
N MET A 118 3.70 23.35 -12.29
CA MET A 118 3.29 21.94 -12.34
C MET A 118 1.77 21.80 -12.49
N ALA A 119 0.99 22.77 -11.99
CA ALA A 119 -0.46 22.79 -12.14
C ALA A 119 -0.93 22.87 -13.61
N ARG A 120 -0.08 23.38 -14.52
CA ARG A 120 -0.37 23.40 -15.98
C ARG A 120 -0.49 22.00 -16.57
N TRP A 121 0.11 21.00 -15.92
CA TRP A 121 0.02 19.60 -16.29
C TRP A 121 -1.20 18.89 -15.70
N ARG A 122 -2.17 19.64 -15.16
CA ARG A 122 -3.46 19.13 -14.67
C ARG A 122 -4.58 19.50 -15.64
N GLY A 123 -5.62 18.67 -15.65
CA GLY A 123 -6.81 18.92 -16.46
C GLY A 123 -6.64 18.55 -17.95
N PRO A 124 -7.62 18.94 -18.79
CA PRO A 124 -7.66 18.59 -20.21
C PRO A 124 -6.52 19.22 -21.02
N ASP A 125 -6.10 20.43 -20.64
CA ASP A 125 -5.04 21.20 -21.33
C ASP A 125 -3.66 20.53 -21.25
N ALA A 126 -3.51 19.57 -20.33
CA ALA A 126 -2.30 18.78 -20.16
C ALA A 126 -2.26 17.52 -21.04
N LEU A 127 -3.36 17.19 -21.71
CA LEU A 127 -3.45 16.03 -22.58
C LEU A 127 -2.90 16.40 -23.97
N GLU A 128 -1.90 15.64 -24.44
CA GLU A 128 -1.49 15.65 -25.84
C GLU A 128 -2.72 15.33 -26.69
N PRO A 129 -3.18 16.21 -27.60
CA PRO A 129 -4.41 15.99 -28.39
C PRO A 129 -4.34 14.75 -29.28
N GLU A 130 -3.13 14.31 -29.65
CA GLU A 130 -2.89 13.08 -30.39
C GLU A 130 -3.03 11.85 -29.46
N GLY A 131 -3.88 10.90 -29.84
CA GLY A 131 -4.08 9.65 -29.10
C GLY A 131 -5.12 9.67 -27.97
N ILE A 132 -5.68 10.83 -27.59
CA ILE A 132 -6.66 10.94 -26.47
C ILE A 132 -7.89 10.03 -26.64
N PHE A 133 -8.38 9.93 -27.87
CA PHE A 133 -9.58 9.18 -28.21
C PHE A 133 -9.26 7.87 -28.95
N GLU A 134 -7.99 7.49 -29.00
CA GLU A 134 -7.62 6.20 -29.54
C GLU A 134 -7.97 5.09 -28.53
N PRO A 135 -8.44 3.93 -29.01
CA PRO A 135 -8.62 2.78 -28.14
C PRO A 135 -7.30 2.45 -27.45
N PHE A 136 -7.35 2.10 -26.17
CA PHE A 136 -6.19 1.57 -25.49
C PHE A 136 -5.63 0.38 -26.27
N ALA A 137 -4.33 0.44 -26.57
CA ALA A 137 -3.66 -0.67 -27.21
C ALA A 137 -3.68 -1.90 -26.28
N ASP A 138 -3.88 -3.08 -26.88
CA ASP A 138 -3.71 -4.35 -26.19
C ASP A 138 -2.23 -4.55 -25.86
N ASP A 139 -1.89 -4.29 -24.59
CA ASP A 139 -0.53 -4.43 -24.05
C ASP A 139 -0.20 -5.86 -23.63
N SER A 140 -1.03 -6.85 -23.99
CA SER A 140 -0.79 -8.26 -23.63
C SER A 140 0.60 -8.75 -24.05
N ARG A 141 1.14 -8.19 -25.13
CA ARG A 141 2.50 -8.44 -25.65
C ARG A 141 3.60 -8.02 -24.66
N LEU A 142 3.36 -7.00 -23.84
CA LEU A 142 4.31 -6.50 -22.85
C LEU A 142 4.29 -7.31 -21.55
N ASN A 143 3.28 -8.14 -21.32
CA ASN A 143 3.16 -8.93 -20.09
C ASN A 143 4.33 -9.89 -19.89
N ARG A 144 4.86 -10.46 -20.98
CA ARG A 144 6.07 -11.29 -20.93
C ARG A 144 7.27 -10.45 -20.50
N PHE A 145 7.46 -9.28 -21.11
CA PHE A 145 8.55 -8.36 -20.75
C PHE A 145 8.50 -8.00 -19.25
N PHE A 146 7.35 -7.60 -18.71
CA PHE A 146 7.24 -7.26 -17.29
C PHE A 146 7.47 -8.48 -16.39
N SER A 147 6.94 -9.65 -16.77
CA SER A 147 7.18 -10.88 -16.03
C SER A 147 8.67 -11.21 -15.96
N ASP A 148 9.39 -11.07 -17.08
CA ASP A 148 10.83 -11.33 -17.16
C ASP A 148 11.64 -10.28 -16.38
N LEU A 149 11.20 -9.01 -16.40
CA LEU A 149 11.79 -7.93 -15.60
C LEU A 149 11.73 -8.25 -14.10
N TYR A 150 10.58 -8.72 -13.61
CA TYR A 150 10.42 -9.10 -12.20
C TYR A 150 11.21 -10.36 -11.83
N ARG A 151 11.17 -11.38 -12.70
CA ARG A 151 11.92 -12.64 -12.51
C ARG A 151 13.43 -12.47 -12.57
N GLY A 152 13.90 -11.42 -13.24
CA GLY A 152 15.32 -11.09 -13.32
C GLY A 152 15.89 -10.43 -12.06
N LEU A 153 15.08 -10.19 -11.02
CA LEU A 153 15.58 -9.66 -9.75
C LEU A 153 16.56 -10.64 -9.08
N PRO A 154 17.63 -10.13 -8.43
CA PRO A 154 17.93 -8.72 -8.19
C PRO A 154 18.74 -8.05 -9.31
N ALA A 155 19.14 -8.76 -10.37
CA ALA A 155 20.01 -8.20 -11.41
C ALA A 155 19.34 -7.06 -12.20
N THR A 156 18.03 -7.15 -12.44
CA THR A 156 17.25 -6.14 -13.17
C THR A 156 17.06 -4.83 -12.42
N SER A 157 17.46 -4.73 -11.14
CA SER A 157 17.39 -3.47 -10.38
C SER A 157 18.45 -2.45 -10.78
N ALA A 158 19.53 -2.90 -11.44
CA ALA A 158 20.50 -2.03 -12.07
C ALA A 158 20.05 -1.70 -13.49
N ALA A 159 19.41 -0.55 -13.67
CA ALA A 159 18.86 -0.15 -14.96
C ALA A 159 19.12 1.33 -15.28
N VAL A 160 19.48 1.62 -16.52
CA VAL A 160 19.60 2.99 -17.05
C VAL A 160 18.53 3.24 -18.10
N TRP A 161 18.11 4.49 -18.22
CA TRP A 161 17.17 4.89 -19.25
C TRP A 161 17.86 4.84 -20.62
N ASP A 162 17.21 4.16 -21.56
CA ASP A 162 17.64 4.05 -22.94
C ASP A 162 16.40 4.00 -23.83
N ALA A 163 16.26 4.98 -24.73
CA ALA A 163 15.06 5.14 -25.56
C ALA A 163 14.89 4.01 -26.59
N ASP A 164 15.96 3.29 -26.93
CA ASP A 164 15.95 2.22 -27.92
C ASP A 164 15.90 0.83 -27.27
N ALA A 165 16.05 0.75 -25.95
CA ALA A 165 15.96 -0.50 -25.20
C ALA A 165 14.50 -0.98 -25.04
N PRO A 166 14.26 -2.31 -24.97
CA PRO A 166 12.94 -2.84 -24.69
C PRO A 166 12.44 -2.34 -23.33
N GLY A 167 11.27 -1.70 -23.32
CA GLY A 167 10.74 -1.07 -22.11
C GLY A 167 11.49 0.16 -21.64
N LEU A 168 12.28 0.80 -22.51
CA LEU A 168 12.96 2.07 -22.24
C LEU A 168 14.01 2.00 -21.10
N LEU A 169 14.40 0.78 -20.73
CA LEU A 169 15.35 0.49 -19.67
C LEU A 169 16.36 -0.54 -20.16
N LYS A 170 17.65 -0.25 -19.95
CA LYS A 170 18.76 -1.14 -20.23
C LYS A 170 19.39 -1.60 -18.91
N ALA A 171 19.58 -2.91 -18.74
CA ALA A 171 20.21 -3.47 -17.55
C ALA A 171 21.71 -3.16 -17.53
N GLU A 172 22.09 -2.07 -16.88
CA GLU A 172 23.45 -1.54 -16.80
C GLU A 172 23.59 -0.67 -15.54
N GLY A 173 24.81 -0.55 -15.01
CA GLY A 173 25.13 0.37 -13.93
C GLY A 173 24.98 -0.20 -12.52
N GLU A 174 24.81 0.70 -11.56
CA GLU A 174 24.64 0.36 -10.15
C GLU A 174 23.17 0.07 -9.83
N GLN A 175 22.95 -0.74 -8.80
CA GLN A 175 21.59 -1.04 -8.32
C GLN A 175 20.98 0.21 -7.68
N HIS A 176 19.75 0.53 -8.08
CA HIS A 176 19.00 1.61 -7.46
C HIS A 176 18.57 1.25 -6.03
N TRP A 177 18.33 2.27 -5.21
CA TRP A 177 17.88 2.10 -3.83
C TRP A 177 16.40 1.72 -3.75
N LEU A 178 16.09 0.48 -4.11
CA LEU A 178 14.75 -0.09 -4.17
C LEU A 178 14.73 -1.41 -3.39
N ALA A 179 13.61 -1.70 -2.72
CA ALA A 179 13.40 -3.03 -2.17
C ALA A 179 13.15 -4.04 -3.30
N THR A 180 13.91 -5.12 -3.32
CA THR A 180 13.92 -6.14 -4.38
C THR A 180 13.57 -7.53 -3.87
N HIS A 181 13.24 -7.66 -2.58
CA HIS A 181 12.88 -8.94 -1.98
C HIS A 181 11.67 -9.56 -2.68
N TYR A 182 11.79 -10.84 -3.03
CA TYR A 182 10.69 -11.70 -3.40
C TYR A 182 10.76 -13.01 -2.61
N ALA A 183 9.60 -13.57 -2.29
CA ALA A 183 9.53 -14.90 -1.73
C ALA A 183 9.91 -15.93 -2.82
N PRO A 184 10.83 -16.86 -2.57
CA PRO A 184 11.21 -17.86 -3.56
C PRO A 184 10.04 -18.83 -3.82
N ALA A 185 9.92 -19.30 -5.05
CA ALA A 185 9.00 -20.36 -5.46
C ALA A 185 9.47 -21.72 -4.93
N ASP A 186 8.57 -22.69 -4.84
CA ASP A 186 8.93 -24.05 -4.38
C ASP A 186 9.77 -24.79 -5.43
N SER A 187 9.64 -24.38 -6.69
CA SER A 187 10.30 -24.98 -7.86
C SER A 187 11.71 -24.45 -8.14
N GLY A 188 12.18 -23.41 -7.46
CA GLY A 188 13.51 -22.84 -7.68
C GLY A 188 13.65 -21.38 -7.25
N PRO A 189 14.73 -20.69 -7.66
CA PRO A 189 15.06 -19.33 -7.21
C PRO A 189 14.19 -18.23 -7.85
N GLN A 190 13.07 -18.59 -8.48
CA GLN A 190 12.16 -17.64 -9.10
C GLN A 190 11.16 -17.08 -8.07
N PRO A 191 10.54 -15.92 -8.31
CA PRO A 191 9.48 -15.42 -7.44
C PRO A 191 8.28 -16.37 -7.36
N ALA A 192 7.76 -16.56 -6.15
CA ALA A 192 6.59 -17.39 -5.88
C ALA A 192 5.34 -16.89 -6.62
N SER A 193 4.54 -17.82 -7.11
CA SER A 193 3.23 -17.57 -7.66
C SER A 193 2.22 -17.21 -6.55
N ARG A 194 1.11 -16.56 -6.95
CA ARG A 194 -0.01 -16.25 -6.05
C ARG A 194 -0.59 -17.49 -5.34
N LEU A 195 -0.58 -18.65 -6.02
CA LEU A 195 -1.09 -19.90 -5.48
C LEU A 195 -0.16 -20.46 -4.41
N GLU A 196 1.16 -20.40 -4.64
CA GLU A 196 2.17 -20.79 -3.63
C GLU A 196 2.07 -19.87 -2.39
N LEU A 197 1.95 -18.56 -2.58
CA LEU A 197 1.76 -17.61 -1.46
C LEU A 197 0.48 -17.90 -0.66
N ALA A 198 -0.63 -18.23 -1.33
CA ALA A 198 -1.86 -18.63 -0.67
C ALA A 198 -1.75 -19.97 0.06
N ALA A 199 -1.03 -20.95 -0.52
CA ALA A 199 -0.83 -22.26 0.10
C ALA A 199 -0.04 -22.16 1.43
N ARG A 200 0.91 -21.22 1.49
CA ARG A 200 1.73 -20.92 2.67
C ARG A 200 0.99 -20.17 3.78
N ALA A 201 -0.26 -19.75 3.55
CA ALA A 201 -1.07 -19.10 4.57
C ALA A 201 -1.52 -20.07 5.66
N ASN A 202 -1.48 -19.62 6.92
CA ASN A 202 -2.13 -20.34 8.01
C ASN A 202 -3.65 -20.10 7.99
N GLY A 203 -4.42 -21.18 8.15
CA GLY A 203 -5.87 -21.16 7.98
C GLY A 203 -6.27 -21.10 6.51
N ARG A 204 -7.17 -20.18 6.17
CA ARG A 204 -7.71 -19.99 4.83
C ARG A 204 -6.58 -19.77 3.83
N LYS A 205 -6.55 -20.59 2.79
CA LYS A 205 -5.56 -20.54 1.71
C LYS A 205 -5.87 -19.39 0.75
N THR A 206 -5.52 -18.17 1.17
CA THR A 206 -5.68 -16.95 0.37
C THR A 206 -4.45 -16.05 0.44
N TRP A 207 -4.31 -15.19 -0.56
CA TRP A 207 -3.27 -14.19 -0.67
C TRP A 207 -3.91 -12.79 -0.65
N GLY A 208 -3.11 -11.77 -0.38
CA GLY A 208 -3.58 -10.37 -0.38
C GLY A 208 -2.49 -9.39 -0.77
N ILE A 209 -2.89 -8.15 -0.97
CA ILE A 209 -1.98 -7.02 -1.23
C ILE A 209 -2.16 -6.01 -0.12
N LEU A 210 -1.04 -5.64 0.50
CA LEU A 210 -0.95 -4.58 1.48
C LEU A 210 -0.32 -3.35 0.82
N ARG A 211 -1.03 -2.23 0.86
CA ARG A 211 -0.51 -0.92 0.47
C ARG A 211 -0.41 -0.03 1.69
N GLY A 212 0.64 0.77 1.78
CA GLY A 212 0.82 1.75 2.84
C GLY A 212 1.39 3.06 2.32
N ASP A 213 0.99 4.17 2.93
CA ASP A 213 1.35 5.53 2.50
C ASP A 213 1.42 6.48 3.70
N ALA A 214 2.49 7.27 3.74
CA ALA A 214 2.74 8.23 4.81
C ALA A 214 1.76 9.41 4.73
N ASP A 215 1.00 9.58 5.81
CA ASP A 215 -0.07 10.56 5.88
C ASP A 215 0.45 11.98 5.73
N GLN A 216 -0.12 12.75 4.80
CA GLN A 216 0.20 14.18 4.61
C GLN A 216 1.68 14.45 4.29
N PHE A 217 2.42 13.48 3.74
CA PHE A 217 3.79 13.65 3.28
C PHE A 217 3.97 14.88 2.36
N SER A 218 3.11 15.02 1.36
CA SER A 218 3.10 16.17 0.45
C SER A 218 2.93 17.51 1.18
N THR A 219 2.08 17.57 2.20
CA THR A 219 1.88 18.78 3.00
C THR A 219 3.13 19.10 3.82
N ARG A 220 3.80 18.07 4.36
CA ARG A 220 5.06 18.23 5.08
C ARG A 220 6.15 18.80 4.19
N LEU A 221 6.34 18.23 3.00
CA LEU A 221 7.32 18.74 2.03
C LEU A 221 7.05 20.19 1.62
N ARG A 222 5.78 20.62 1.57
CA ARG A 222 5.42 22.03 1.28
C ARG A 222 5.72 22.99 2.43
N LYS A 223 5.76 22.50 3.67
CA LYS A 223 6.08 23.31 4.86
C LYS A 223 7.57 23.48 5.10
N ALA A 224 8.41 22.72 4.40
CA ALA A 224 9.85 22.87 4.47
C ALA A 224 10.26 24.32 4.20
N GLN A 225 11.10 24.90 5.06
CA GLN A 225 11.54 26.28 4.97
C GLN A 225 12.81 26.46 4.14
N SER A 226 13.57 25.38 3.96
CA SER A 226 14.79 25.36 3.14
C SER A 226 14.84 24.13 2.23
N ILE A 227 15.76 24.17 1.25
CA ILE A 227 16.00 23.03 0.38
C ILE A 227 16.63 21.85 1.14
N GLU A 228 17.51 22.13 2.09
CA GLU A 228 18.16 21.11 2.91
C GLU A 228 17.13 20.31 3.69
N GLU A 229 16.15 20.99 4.31
CA GLU A 229 15.02 20.35 4.98
C GLU A 229 14.19 19.50 4.00
N TYR A 230 13.88 20.03 2.81
CA TYR A 230 13.14 19.29 1.79
C TYR A 230 13.87 18.00 1.36
N LEU A 231 15.18 18.08 1.16
CA LEU A 231 16.02 16.95 0.76
C LEU A 231 16.15 15.93 1.89
N GLN A 232 16.40 16.38 3.12
CA GLN A 232 16.48 15.51 4.30
C GLN A 232 15.18 14.71 4.49
N LEU A 233 14.03 15.37 4.39
CA LEU A 233 12.73 14.70 4.46
C LEU A 233 12.57 13.69 3.32
N SER A 234 12.78 14.12 2.07
CA SER A 234 12.59 13.24 0.90
C SER A 234 13.49 11.99 0.95
N VAL A 235 14.76 12.17 1.35
CA VAL A 235 15.71 11.06 1.50
C VAL A 235 15.31 10.14 2.66
N PHE A 236 14.89 10.70 3.81
CA PHE A 236 14.45 9.92 4.96
C PHE A 236 13.30 8.97 4.61
N PHE A 237 12.21 9.48 4.04
CA PHE A 237 11.04 8.64 3.73
C PHE A 237 11.40 7.54 2.71
N ARG A 238 12.15 7.89 1.66
CA ARG A 238 12.61 6.92 0.68
C ARG A 238 13.48 5.83 1.31
N GLN A 239 14.47 6.22 2.13
CA GLN A 239 15.36 5.28 2.79
C GLN A 239 14.62 4.39 3.78
N PHE A 240 13.66 4.96 4.52
CA PHE A 240 12.80 4.20 5.43
C PHE A 240 12.02 3.13 4.67
N PHE A 241 11.23 3.50 3.65
CA PHE A 241 10.40 2.53 2.95
C PHE A 241 11.23 1.50 2.18
N ALA A 242 12.25 1.92 1.43
CA ALA A 242 13.08 0.97 0.69
C ALA A 242 13.91 0.06 1.62
N GLY A 243 14.44 0.60 2.73
CA GLY A 243 15.28 -0.14 3.66
C GLY A 243 14.48 -1.06 4.59
N GLU A 244 13.52 -0.52 5.33
CA GLU A 244 12.76 -1.27 6.34
C GLU A 244 11.87 -2.33 5.71
N VAL A 245 11.24 -2.06 4.55
CA VAL A 245 10.46 -3.09 3.84
C VAL A 245 11.37 -4.22 3.37
N GLN A 246 12.56 -3.92 2.83
CA GLN A 246 13.53 -4.93 2.41
C GLN A 246 13.98 -5.80 3.58
N VAL A 247 14.35 -5.17 4.70
CA VAL A 247 14.84 -5.88 5.90
C VAL A 247 13.73 -6.72 6.51
N LEU A 248 12.53 -6.15 6.68
CA LEU A 248 11.40 -6.86 7.26
C LEU A 248 11.00 -8.06 6.40
N CYS A 249 10.91 -7.89 5.08
CA CYS A 249 10.63 -9.00 4.18
C CYS A 249 11.67 -10.12 4.30
N SER A 250 12.93 -9.79 4.58
CA SER A 250 14.03 -10.79 4.71
C SER A 250 14.02 -11.56 6.04
N GLN A 251 13.14 -11.22 6.99
CA GLN A 251 13.06 -11.95 8.26
C GLN A 251 12.42 -13.34 8.07
N PRO A 252 12.75 -14.33 8.92
CA PRO A 252 12.24 -15.71 8.78
C PRO A 252 10.72 -15.83 8.70
N ASP A 253 10.01 -14.94 9.40
CA ASP A 253 8.55 -14.92 9.42
C ASP A 253 7.94 -14.48 8.08
N PHE A 254 8.67 -13.69 7.27
CA PHE A 254 8.15 -13.05 6.05
C PHE A 254 8.87 -13.50 4.77
N GLN A 255 10.10 -13.98 4.84
CA GLN A 255 10.97 -14.28 3.68
C GLN A 255 10.34 -15.21 2.65
N ASN A 256 9.54 -16.17 3.10
CA ASN A 256 8.89 -17.15 2.23
C ASN A 256 7.42 -16.80 1.95
N ARG A 257 6.88 -15.73 2.53
CA ARG A 257 5.44 -15.43 2.53
C ARG A 257 5.11 -14.06 1.95
N VAL A 258 6.08 -13.15 1.83
CA VAL A 258 5.87 -11.77 1.39
C VAL A 258 6.85 -11.42 0.27
N SER A 259 6.35 -10.78 -0.78
CA SER A 259 7.14 -10.26 -1.90
C SER A 259 6.84 -8.78 -2.10
N VAL A 260 7.87 -8.01 -2.43
CA VAL A 260 7.73 -6.58 -2.72
C VAL A 260 7.19 -6.40 -4.13
N LEU A 261 6.19 -5.54 -4.28
CA LEU A 261 5.71 -5.06 -5.58
C LEU A 261 6.40 -3.75 -5.95
N HIS A 262 6.39 -2.77 -5.05
CA HIS A 262 7.20 -1.56 -5.16
C HIS A 262 7.42 -0.88 -3.81
N THR A 263 8.48 -0.09 -3.74
CA THR A 263 8.71 0.93 -2.71
C THR A 263 8.84 2.28 -3.39
N GLY A 264 8.02 3.24 -2.98
CA GLY A 264 8.03 4.61 -3.45
C GLY A 264 8.84 5.54 -2.54
N GLY A 265 8.63 6.84 -2.72
CA GLY A 265 9.21 7.85 -1.83
C GLY A 265 8.51 7.87 -0.46
N ASP A 266 7.19 7.76 -0.45
CA ASP A 266 6.31 7.88 0.72
C ASP A 266 5.33 6.70 0.88
N GLU A 267 5.40 5.72 0.00
CA GLU A 267 4.49 4.57 -0.06
C GLU A 267 5.22 3.25 -0.30
N PHE A 268 4.53 2.15 -0.04
CA PHE A 268 4.97 0.81 -0.40
C PHE A 268 3.78 -0.08 -0.76
N SER A 269 4.05 -1.10 -1.56
CA SER A 269 3.09 -2.18 -1.84
C SER A 269 3.78 -3.53 -1.78
N VAL A 270 3.19 -4.46 -1.02
CA VAL A 270 3.67 -5.84 -0.89
C VAL A 270 2.52 -6.81 -1.13
N ILE A 271 2.85 -8.00 -1.62
CA ILE A 271 1.93 -9.12 -1.78
C ILE A 271 2.38 -10.27 -0.89
N GLY A 272 1.45 -11.04 -0.35
CA GLY A 272 1.82 -12.20 0.45
C GLY A 272 0.64 -13.03 0.93
N SER A 273 0.96 -14.00 1.80
CA SER A 273 -0.06 -14.73 2.54
C SER A 273 -0.77 -13.80 3.51
N TRP A 274 -2.11 -13.89 3.57
CA TRP A 274 -2.92 -12.92 4.32
C TRP A 274 -2.55 -12.86 5.82
N ASP A 275 -2.19 -14.01 6.39
CA ASP A 275 -1.83 -14.18 7.81
C ASP A 275 -0.48 -13.54 8.14
N ALA A 276 0.44 -13.46 7.17
CA ALA A 276 1.73 -12.79 7.32
C ALA A 276 1.63 -11.28 7.07
N LEU A 277 0.73 -10.84 6.20
CA LEU A 277 0.57 -9.41 5.89
C LEU A 277 0.05 -8.58 7.07
N ILE A 278 -0.78 -9.15 7.95
CA ILE A 278 -1.29 -8.45 9.15
C ILE A 278 -0.16 -8.13 10.15
N PRO A 279 0.66 -9.09 10.61
CA PRO A 279 1.79 -8.78 11.49
C PRO A 279 2.85 -7.94 10.77
N PHE A 280 3.05 -8.11 9.46
CA PHE A 280 3.93 -7.24 8.67
C PHE A 280 3.48 -5.76 8.75
N ALA A 281 2.18 -5.50 8.55
CA ALA A 281 1.62 -4.15 8.64
C ALA A 281 1.84 -3.50 10.02
N ARG A 282 1.62 -4.28 11.09
CA ARG A 282 1.85 -3.81 12.47
C ARG A 282 3.33 -3.48 12.72
N GLU A 283 4.23 -4.29 12.19
CA GLU A 283 5.67 -4.09 12.41
C GLU A 283 6.20 -2.88 11.63
N ILE A 284 5.76 -2.68 10.38
CA ILE A 284 6.10 -1.46 9.62
C ILE A 284 5.57 -0.21 10.31
N GLU A 285 4.33 -0.21 10.82
CA GLU A 285 3.82 0.95 11.55
C GLU A 285 4.62 1.23 12.82
N ARG A 286 4.95 0.18 13.60
CA ARG A 286 5.76 0.31 14.80
C ARG A 286 7.14 0.91 14.50
N LEU A 287 7.79 0.43 13.44
CA LEU A 287 9.07 0.95 12.97
C LEU A 287 8.93 2.40 12.49
N PHE A 288 7.88 2.71 11.74
CA PHE A 288 7.63 4.06 11.23
C PHE A 288 7.39 5.05 12.36
N GLN A 289 6.55 4.73 13.34
CA GLN A 289 6.31 5.60 14.49
C GLN A 289 7.59 5.86 15.28
N ARG A 290 8.43 4.84 15.48
CA ARG A 290 9.72 5.00 16.16
C ARG A 290 10.66 5.91 15.37
N SER A 291 10.83 5.63 14.08
CA SER A 291 11.70 6.41 13.19
C SER A 291 11.21 7.84 13.03
N ALA A 292 9.90 8.05 12.86
CA ALA A 292 9.28 9.37 12.78
C ALA A 292 9.44 10.15 14.10
N THR A 293 9.34 9.48 15.26
CA THR A 293 9.51 10.13 16.56
C THR A 293 10.93 10.66 16.75
N GLU A 294 11.93 9.90 16.34
CA GLU A 294 13.34 10.27 16.50
C GLU A 294 13.79 11.26 15.41
N LEU A 295 13.57 10.91 14.13
CA LEU A 295 14.10 11.64 12.99
C LEU A 295 13.28 12.87 12.64
N LEU A 296 12.00 12.90 13.05
CA LEU A 296 11.11 14.04 12.80
C LEU A 296 10.85 14.87 14.06
N ARG A 297 11.65 14.68 15.11
CA ARG A 297 11.55 15.40 16.40
C ARG A 297 11.78 16.90 16.23
N GLU A 298 12.78 17.25 15.43
CA GLU A 298 13.23 18.63 15.22
C GLU A 298 12.30 19.40 14.25
N PHE A 299 11.44 18.68 13.52
CA PHE A 299 10.51 19.24 12.56
C PHE A 299 9.11 19.44 13.17
N PRO A 300 8.64 20.69 13.33
CA PRO A 300 7.33 20.96 13.91
C PRO A 300 6.19 20.47 12.99
N GLY A 301 5.06 20.10 13.60
CA GLY A 301 3.87 19.62 12.88
C GLY A 301 3.54 18.15 13.13
N ALA A 302 2.29 17.78 12.81
CA ALA A 302 1.78 16.41 12.88
C ALA A 302 1.81 15.72 11.50
N GLU A 303 1.99 16.47 10.42
CA GLU A 303 2.01 15.97 9.05
C GLU A 303 3.18 14.99 8.86
N GLY A 304 2.95 13.86 8.18
CA GLY A 304 3.99 12.88 7.87
C GLY A 304 4.55 12.14 9.09
N LYS A 305 3.84 12.12 10.23
CA LYS A 305 4.24 11.34 11.42
C LYS A 305 3.41 10.06 11.60
N THR A 306 2.36 9.89 10.82
CA THR A 306 1.46 8.73 10.86
C THR A 306 1.46 8.00 9.53
N LEU A 307 1.01 6.75 9.57
CA LEU A 307 1.01 5.84 8.44
C LEU A 307 -0.39 5.24 8.31
N SER A 308 -0.96 5.35 7.10
CA SER A 308 -2.20 4.68 6.76
C SER A 308 -1.93 3.49 5.84
N MET A 309 -2.65 2.40 6.05
CA MET A 309 -2.50 1.17 5.29
C MET A 309 -3.85 0.58 4.85
N ALA A 310 -3.82 -0.31 3.88
CA ALA A 310 -4.96 -1.14 3.54
C ALA A 310 -4.53 -2.52 3.06
N LEU A 311 -5.20 -3.55 3.59
CA LEU A 311 -5.05 -4.93 3.18
C LEU A 311 -6.30 -5.39 2.42
N ALA A 312 -6.16 -5.59 1.11
CA ALA A 312 -7.16 -6.26 0.30
C ALA A 312 -6.82 -7.74 0.15
N LEU A 313 -7.80 -8.61 0.38
CA LEU A 313 -7.65 -10.05 0.24
C LEU A 313 -8.31 -10.53 -1.04
N ALA A 314 -7.68 -11.50 -1.70
CA ALA A 314 -8.26 -12.13 -2.88
C ALA A 314 -9.50 -12.95 -2.49
N PRO A 315 -10.67 -12.69 -3.13
CA PRO A 315 -11.90 -13.48 -2.88
C PRO A 315 -11.72 -14.97 -3.17
N SER A 316 -10.95 -15.29 -4.22
CA SER A 316 -10.49 -16.63 -4.56
C SER A 316 -9.05 -16.56 -5.09
N ALA A 317 -8.36 -17.71 -5.09
CA ALA A 317 -6.95 -17.76 -5.45
C ALA A 317 -6.68 -17.37 -6.92
N ASP A 318 -7.69 -17.51 -7.79
CA ASP A 318 -7.60 -17.28 -9.23
C ASP A 318 -7.92 -15.84 -9.68
N VAL A 319 -8.33 -14.97 -8.76
CA VAL A 319 -8.66 -13.57 -9.06
C VAL A 319 -7.45 -12.83 -9.63
N ASP A 320 -7.69 -12.00 -10.63
CA ASP A 320 -6.68 -11.15 -11.23
C ASP A 320 -5.98 -10.25 -10.18
N PRO A 321 -4.65 -10.28 -10.06
CA PRO A 321 -3.93 -9.48 -9.08
C PRO A 321 -4.06 -7.98 -9.25
N ALA A 322 -4.29 -7.49 -10.48
CA ALA A 322 -4.48 -6.06 -10.71
C ALA A 322 -5.76 -5.54 -10.04
N SER A 323 -6.84 -6.33 -10.08
CA SER A 323 -8.08 -6.02 -9.38
C SER A 323 -7.92 -5.93 -7.84
N VAL A 324 -7.13 -6.82 -7.23
CA VAL A 324 -6.85 -6.81 -5.79
C VAL A 324 -5.95 -5.63 -5.42
N TYR A 325 -4.98 -5.28 -6.28
CA TYR A 325 -4.14 -4.10 -6.11
C TYR A 325 -4.96 -2.80 -6.14
N ALA A 326 -5.92 -2.71 -7.06
CA ALA A 326 -6.82 -1.57 -7.18
C ALA A 326 -7.76 -1.44 -5.97
N GLU A 327 -8.28 -2.56 -5.48
CA GLU A 327 -9.11 -2.58 -4.27
C GLU A 327 -8.30 -2.16 -3.03
N ALA A 328 -7.06 -2.61 -2.90
CA ALA A 328 -6.17 -2.16 -1.82
C ALA A 328 -5.95 -0.63 -1.88
N GLY A 329 -5.76 -0.07 -3.08
CA GLY A 329 -5.62 1.37 -3.29
C GLY A 329 -6.89 2.14 -2.90
N HIS A 330 -8.06 1.66 -3.33
CA HIS A 330 -9.33 2.26 -2.97
C HIS A 330 -9.59 2.24 -1.45
N GLN A 331 -9.29 1.11 -0.80
CA GLN A 331 -9.41 0.99 0.66
C GLN A 331 -8.43 1.89 1.42
N LEU A 332 -7.22 2.10 0.89
CA LEU A 332 -6.24 3.02 1.46
C LEU A 332 -6.75 4.45 1.46
N GLU A 333 -7.35 4.89 0.34
CA GLU A 333 -7.95 6.23 0.25
C GLU A 333 -9.16 6.40 1.18
N ILE A 334 -9.94 5.33 1.41
CA ILE A 334 -10.99 5.35 2.44
C ILE A 334 -10.39 5.53 3.83
N ALA A 335 -9.33 4.79 4.18
CA ALA A 335 -8.68 4.91 5.49
C ALA A 335 -8.13 6.33 5.74
N LYS A 336 -7.47 6.91 4.72
CA LYS A 336 -6.98 8.29 4.75
C LYS A 336 -8.11 9.32 4.90
N SER A 337 -9.30 9.04 4.35
CA SER A 337 -10.46 9.93 4.40
C SER A 337 -11.20 9.89 5.73
N VAL A 338 -11.21 8.76 6.43
CA VAL A 338 -11.91 8.59 7.71
C VAL A 338 -11.20 9.33 8.84
N GLY A 339 -9.87 9.21 8.91
CA GLY A 339 -9.12 9.74 10.04
C GLY A 339 -7.61 9.76 9.90
N ARG A 340 -7.04 9.06 8.89
CA ARG A 340 -5.59 8.78 8.79
C ARG A 340 -5.12 7.92 9.98
N ASP A 341 -3.83 7.63 10.08
CA ASP A 341 -3.25 6.82 11.18
C ASP A 341 -4.02 5.52 11.46
N SER A 342 -4.43 4.85 10.38
CA SER A 342 -5.38 3.74 10.43
C SER A 342 -5.14 2.75 9.31
N ILE A 343 -5.62 1.52 9.52
CA ILE A 343 -5.56 0.44 8.55
C ILE A 343 -6.95 -0.02 8.14
N SER A 344 -7.20 -0.14 6.84
CA SER A 344 -8.34 -0.91 6.33
C SER A 344 -8.01 -2.40 6.36
N LEU A 345 -8.70 -3.15 7.20
CA LEU A 345 -8.49 -4.58 7.41
C LEU A 345 -9.84 -5.30 7.40
N LEU A 346 -9.96 -6.36 6.58
CA LEU A 346 -11.18 -7.19 6.46
C LEU A 346 -12.46 -6.34 6.26
N GLY A 347 -12.36 -5.32 5.40
CA GLY A 347 -13.47 -4.44 5.02
C GLY A 347 -13.87 -3.40 6.08
N ARG A 348 -13.06 -3.16 7.11
CA ARG A 348 -13.28 -2.11 8.12
C ARG A 348 -12.00 -1.30 8.36
N VAL A 349 -12.16 0.01 8.54
CA VAL A 349 -11.07 0.90 8.96
C VAL A 349 -10.93 0.83 10.48
N LEU A 350 -9.72 0.57 10.95
CA LEU A 350 -9.34 0.47 12.35
C LEU A 350 -8.14 1.36 12.66
N ASP A 351 -8.15 2.00 13.82
CA ASP A 351 -6.95 2.65 14.36
C ASP A 351 -5.97 1.58 14.87
N TRP A 352 -4.68 1.88 14.94
CA TRP A 352 -3.65 0.91 15.36
C TRP A 352 -3.87 0.31 16.75
N LYS A 353 -4.46 1.06 17.69
CA LYS A 353 -4.88 0.55 19.00
C LYS A 353 -5.99 -0.51 18.86
N GLN A 354 -6.96 -0.26 18.00
CA GLN A 354 -8.07 -1.18 17.73
C GLN A 354 -7.59 -2.46 17.03
N VAL A 355 -6.51 -2.38 16.24
CA VAL A 355 -5.85 -3.57 15.66
C VAL A 355 -5.25 -4.44 16.76
N GLY A 356 -4.60 -3.83 17.76
CA GLY A 356 -4.11 -4.52 18.95
C GLY A 356 -5.24 -5.21 19.72
N GLU A 357 -6.32 -4.48 20.01
CA GLU A 357 -7.53 -5.04 20.64
C GLU A 357 -8.12 -6.21 19.82
N ALA A 358 -8.16 -6.08 18.49
CA ALA A 358 -8.65 -7.13 17.61
C ALA A 358 -7.77 -8.38 17.64
N ALA A 359 -6.44 -8.22 17.69
CA ALA A 359 -5.50 -9.33 17.80
C ALA A 359 -5.64 -10.08 19.13
N ASP A 360 -5.82 -9.37 20.24
CA ASP A 360 -6.02 -9.94 21.58
C ASP A 360 -7.36 -10.70 21.67
N LEU A 361 -8.42 -10.12 21.09
CA LEU A 361 -9.73 -10.76 21.01
C LEU A 361 -9.72 -12.00 20.13
N LYS A 362 -9.04 -11.95 18.98
CA LYS A 362 -8.83 -13.11 18.11
C LYS A 362 -8.11 -14.23 18.85
N THR A 363 -7.05 -13.92 19.59
CA THR A 363 -6.33 -14.91 20.42
C THR A 363 -7.21 -15.50 21.50
N SER A 364 -8.03 -14.67 22.16
CA SER A 364 -9.01 -15.13 23.15
C SER A 364 -10.06 -16.07 22.55
N MET A 365 -10.52 -15.82 21.32
CA MET A 365 -11.48 -16.68 20.61
C MET A 365 -10.88 -18.02 20.22
N LEU A 366 -9.69 -18.03 19.62
CA LEU A 366 -9.01 -19.28 19.28
C LEU A 366 -8.75 -20.12 20.52
N ARG A 367 -8.36 -19.49 21.62
CA ARG A 367 -8.19 -20.15 22.92
C ARG A 367 -9.47 -20.88 23.37
N LEU A 368 -10.65 -20.29 23.15
CA LEU A 368 -11.94 -20.94 23.44
C LEU A 368 -12.19 -22.18 22.60
N VAL A 369 -11.75 -22.18 21.34
CA VAL A 369 -11.93 -23.32 20.43
C VAL A 369 -10.87 -24.40 20.70
N GLU A 370 -9.59 -24.04 20.68
CA GLU A 370 -8.46 -24.97 20.77
C GLU A 370 -8.25 -25.53 22.19
N GLU A 371 -8.22 -24.68 23.23
CA GLU A 371 -7.91 -25.13 24.59
C GLU A 371 -9.15 -25.58 25.37
N PHE A 372 -10.28 -24.92 25.15
CA PHE A 372 -11.51 -25.15 25.91
C PHE A 372 -12.55 -26.01 25.17
N GLY A 373 -12.27 -26.41 23.93
CA GLY A 373 -13.09 -27.34 23.16
C GLY A 373 -14.46 -26.80 22.75
N CYS A 374 -14.64 -25.48 22.71
CA CYS A 374 -15.89 -24.90 22.20
C CYS A 374 -16.03 -25.21 20.70
N PRO A 375 -17.24 -25.57 20.22
CA PRO A 375 -17.42 -25.90 18.81
C PRO A 375 -17.12 -24.68 17.91
N PRO A 376 -16.34 -24.81 16.82
CA PRO A 376 -15.96 -23.70 15.94
C PRO A 376 -17.17 -23.02 15.25
N GLN A 377 -18.30 -23.73 15.21
CA GLN A 377 -19.61 -23.22 14.80
C GLN A 377 -20.03 -21.97 15.59
N PHE A 378 -19.56 -21.81 16.83
CA PHE A 378 -19.69 -20.60 17.64
C PHE A 378 -19.28 -19.33 16.89
N LEU A 379 -18.12 -19.37 16.22
CA LEU A 379 -17.62 -18.25 15.44
C LEU A 379 -18.59 -17.97 14.28
N GLY A 380 -19.11 -19.03 13.65
CA GLY A 380 -20.19 -19.07 12.67
C GLY A 380 -21.45 -18.30 13.10
N GLU A 381 -21.94 -18.61 14.30
CA GLU A 381 -23.11 -17.98 14.89
C GLU A 381 -22.86 -16.50 15.19
N LEU A 382 -21.73 -16.16 15.81
CA LEU A 382 -21.35 -14.76 16.06
C LEU A 382 -21.41 -13.92 14.79
N GLY A 383 -20.87 -14.40 13.67
CA GLY A 383 -20.81 -13.59 12.44
C GLY A 383 -22.13 -13.54 11.66
N SER A 384 -23.05 -14.49 11.89
CA SER A 384 -24.43 -14.38 11.37
C SER A 384 -25.15 -13.16 11.96
N PHE A 385 -24.93 -12.89 13.24
CA PHE A 385 -25.46 -11.71 13.92
C PHE A 385 -24.92 -10.40 13.31
N TYR A 386 -23.61 -10.34 12.99
CA TYR A 386 -23.01 -9.16 12.35
C TYR A 386 -23.61 -8.84 10.98
N ARG A 387 -23.82 -9.85 10.11
CA ARG A 387 -24.43 -9.66 8.79
C ARG A 387 -25.88 -9.17 8.87
N GLU A 388 -26.59 -9.55 9.93
CA GLU A 388 -27.97 -9.15 10.17
C GLU A 388 -28.08 -7.70 10.69
N THR A 389 -27.10 -7.24 11.47
CA THR A 389 -27.01 -5.84 11.94
C THR A 389 -26.60 -4.83 10.86
N ASP A 390 -25.77 -5.21 9.88
CA ASP A 390 -25.39 -4.32 8.76
C ASP A 390 -26.56 -4.09 7.79
N ARG A 391 -27.47 -5.07 7.66
CA ARG A 391 -28.64 -5.00 6.76
C ARG A 391 -29.77 -4.12 7.27
N THR A 392 -29.69 -3.60 8.50
CA THR A 392 -30.71 -2.68 9.00
C THR A 392 -30.50 -1.28 8.43
N LEU A 393 -31.01 -1.06 7.22
CA LEU A 393 -31.52 0.26 6.82
C LEU A 393 -32.45 0.79 7.93
N PRO A 394 -32.54 2.11 8.17
CA PRO A 394 -33.41 2.66 9.20
C PRO A 394 -34.86 2.25 8.90
N ALA A 395 -35.36 1.27 9.65
CA ALA A 395 -36.64 0.64 9.39
C ALA A 395 -37.77 1.63 9.70
N ARG A 396 -38.45 2.13 8.67
CA ARG A 396 -39.67 2.96 8.76
C ARG A 396 -40.90 2.23 9.34
N SER A 397 -40.78 0.98 9.82
CA SER A 397 -41.93 0.17 10.28
C SER A 397 -41.85 -0.21 11.76
N THR A 398 -42.85 0.20 12.53
CA THR A 398 -43.03 -0.04 13.98
C THR A 398 -43.11 -1.51 14.39
N ARG A 399 -43.52 -2.43 13.49
CA ARG A 399 -43.56 -3.88 13.78
C ARG A 399 -42.18 -4.55 13.92
N ARG A 400 -41.13 -4.04 13.26
CA ARG A 400 -39.76 -4.58 13.36
C ARG A 400 -38.96 -4.05 14.55
N ALA A 401 -39.50 -3.06 15.27
CA ALA A 401 -38.85 -2.48 16.46
C ALA A 401 -38.90 -3.43 17.67
N ALA A 402 -40.00 -4.15 17.87
CA ALA A 402 -40.13 -5.13 18.96
C ALA A 402 -39.22 -6.36 18.75
N GLU A 403 -39.05 -6.81 17.50
CA GLU A 403 -38.04 -7.82 17.17
C GLU A 403 -36.62 -7.29 17.39
N ALA A 404 -36.33 -6.04 17.01
CA ALA A 404 -35.03 -5.42 17.25
C ALA A 404 -34.66 -5.36 18.74
N GLN A 405 -35.65 -5.21 19.62
CA GLN A 405 -35.49 -5.19 21.09
C GLN A 405 -35.30 -6.57 21.73
N GLN A 406 -35.83 -7.66 21.15
CA GLN A 406 -35.65 -9.04 21.65
C GLN A 406 -34.39 -9.74 21.13
N ARG A 407 -33.79 -9.24 20.05
CA ARG A 407 -32.57 -9.79 19.40
C ARG A 407 -31.33 -9.88 20.32
N PRO A 408 -31.03 -8.89 21.18
CA PRO A 408 -29.88 -8.93 22.10
C PRO A 408 -29.91 -10.11 23.08
N TRP A 409 -31.09 -10.40 23.65
CA TRP A 409 -31.27 -11.45 24.64
C TRP A 409 -31.24 -12.85 24.05
N ARG A 410 -31.69 -13.01 22.79
CA ARG A 410 -31.58 -14.28 22.06
C ARG A 410 -30.12 -14.60 21.74
N LEU A 411 -29.34 -13.60 21.32
CA LEU A 411 -27.90 -13.74 21.14
C LEU A 411 -27.23 -14.07 22.47
N HIS A 412 -27.47 -13.30 23.53
CA HIS A 412 -26.91 -13.57 24.86
C HIS A 412 -27.22 -15.00 25.33
N ARG A 413 -28.48 -15.45 25.20
CA ARG A 413 -28.89 -16.81 25.60
C ARG A 413 -28.27 -17.89 24.72
N ARG A 414 -28.13 -17.67 23.42
CA ARG A 414 -27.54 -18.63 22.48
C ARG A 414 -26.02 -18.72 22.66
N LEU A 415 -25.34 -17.58 22.79
CA LEU A 415 -23.92 -17.53 23.13
C LEU A 415 -23.63 -18.20 24.47
N HIS A 416 -24.49 -17.99 25.48
CA HIS A 416 -24.34 -18.70 26.75
C HIS A 416 -24.46 -20.23 26.60
N ARG A 417 -25.37 -20.74 25.74
CA ARG A 417 -25.52 -22.18 25.48
C ARG A 417 -24.36 -22.78 24.67
N VAL A 418 -23.82 -22.02 23.73
CA VAL A 418 -22.71 -22.49 22.88
C VAL A 418 -21.38 -22.42 23.63
N LEU A 419 -21.26 -21.47 24.57
CA LEU A 419 -20.12 -21.33 25.49
C LEU A 419 -20.38 -22.08 26.82
N ASP A 420 -21.10 -23.20 26.76
CA ASP A 420 -21.21 -24.16 27.86
C ASP A 420 -19.94 -25.03 27.87
N GLY A 421 -18.94 -24.56 28.61
CA GLY A 421 -17.67 -25.26 28.85
C GLY A 421 -17.57 -25.82 30.27
N PRO A 422 -16.44 -26.44 30.67
CA PRO A 422 -16.28 -27.02 32.00
C PRO A 422 -16.48 -25.95 33.08
N GLU A 423 -17.61 -26.03 33.81
CA GLU A 423 -18.13 -24.98 34.70
C GLU A 423 -17.14 -24.54 35.80
N ARG A 424 -16.10 -25.32 36.07
CA ARG A 424 -15.09 -25.10 37.11
C ARG A 424 -13.81 -24.41 36.66
N ASN A 425 -13.58 -24.14 35.38
CA ASN A 425 -12.35 -23.49 34.95
C ASN A 425 -12.46 -21.95 35.02
N LYS A 426 -11.76 -21.33 35.98
CA LYS A 426 -11.74 -19.86 36.15
C LYS A 426 -11.19 -19.14 34.93
N GLU A 427 -10.23 -19.75 34.22
CA GLU A 427 -9.64 -19.15 33.01
C GLU A 427 -10.64 -19.13 31.86
N PHE A 428 -11.41 -20.20 31.68
CA PHE A 428 -12.50 -20.25 30.71
C PHE A 428 -13.52 -19.13 30.95
N GLN A 429 -13.98 -18.97 32.19
CA GLN A 429 -14.94 -17.92 32.54
C GLN A 429 -14.37 -16.51 32.28
N LYS A 430 -13.08 -16.29 32.55
CA LYS A 430 -12.40 -15.03 32.28
C LYS A 430 -12.35 -14.74 30.79
N THR A 431 -11.86 -15.68 29.97
CA THR A 431 -11.78 -15.54 28.51
C THR A 431 -13.17 -15.35 27.89
N ARG A 432 -14.16 -16.13 28.35
CA ARG A 432 -15.56 -16.01 27.94
C ARG A 432 -16.12 -14.62 28.23
N ASN A 433 -15.90 -14.10 29.44
CA ASN A 433 -16.40 -12.79 29.83
C ASN A 433 -15.72 -11.67 29.03
N THR A 434 -14.42 -11.80 28.71
CA THR A 434 -13.70 -10.86 27.84
C THR A 434 -14.33 -10.82 26.44
N VAL A 435 -14.57 -11.98 25.82
CA VAL A 435 -15.24 -12.06 24.52
C VAL A 435 -16.65 -11.51 24.61
N LEU A 436 -17.46 -11.87 25.60
CA LEU A 436 -18.81 -11.32 25.73
C LEU A 436 -18.82 -9.80 25.94
N ALA A 437 -17.90 -9.26 26.73
CA ALA A 437 -17.81 -7.81 26.99
C ALA A 437 -17.39 -7.01 25.75
N ALA A 438 -16.51 -7.56 24.91
CA ALA A 438 -16.09 -6.90 23.67
C ALA A 438 -17.20 -6.84 22.61
N PHE A 439 -18.14 -7.80 22.66
CA PHE A 439 -19.24 -7.92 21.70
C PHE A 439 -20.55 -7.31 22.22
N LEU A 440 -20.71 -7.14 23.53
CA LEU A 440 -21.92 -6.62 24.15
C LEU A 440 -21.64 -5.30 24.89
N THR A 441 -21.83 -4.17 24.21
CA THR A 441 -21.76 -2.86 24.85
C THR A 441 -22.95 -2.69 25.81
N ARG A 442 -22.67 -2.63 27.11
CA ARG A 442 -23.69 -2.27 28.12
C ARG A 442 -24.11 -0.81 27.91
N GLY A 443 -25.37 -0.55 27.56
CA GLY A 443 -25.97 0.77 27.78
C GLY A 443 -26.89 1.36 26.70
N GLN A 444 -27.07 0.74 25.53
CA GLN A 444 -28.06 1.22 24.57
C GLN A 444 -28.93 0.06 24.06
N ALA A 445 -30.24 0.28 23.95
CA ALA A 445 -31.21 -0.65 23.39
C ALA A 445 -30.98 -0.97 21.89
N GLN A 446 -29.84 -0.56 21.34
CA GLN A 446 -29.31 -0.92 20.02
C GLN A 446 -27.87 -1.42 20.20
N LEU A 447 -27.63 -2.70 19.92
CA LEU A 447 -26.29 -3.27 19.82
C LEU A 447 -25.59 -2.71 18.58
N LYS A 448 -24.86 -1.60 18.73
CA LYS A 448 -23.84 -1.20 17.75
C LYS A 448 -22.53 -1.87 18.15
N LEU A 449 -22.09 -2.82 17.34
CA LEU A 449 -20.88 -3.59 17.56
C LEU A 449 -19.64 -2.74 17.24
N ARG A 450 -18.56 -2.91 18.02
CA ARG A 450 -17.28 -2.24 17.76
C ARG A 450 -16.62 -2.81 16.49
N PRO A 451 -16.03 -1.96 15.61
CA PRO A 451 -15.31 -2.41 14.41
C PRO A 451 -14.24 -3.48 14.69
N ALA A 452 -13.48 -3.32 15.78
CA ALA A 452 -12.43 -4.26 16.20
C ALA A 452 -12.95 -5.69 16.45
N GLY A 453 -14.13 -5.84 17.07
CA GLY A 453 -14.71 -7.15 17.36
C GLY A 453 -15.11 -7.92 16.10
N ARG A 454 -15.53 -7.22 15.04
CA ARG A 454 -15.84 -7.84 13.75
C ARG A 454 -14.58 -8.35 13.08
N VAL A 455 -13.55 -7.52 13.01
CA VAL A 455 -12.26 -7.89 12.41
C VAL A 455 -11.63 -9.05 13.18
N ALA A 456 -11.68 -9.03 14.52
CA ALA A 456 -11.23 -10.16 15.34
C ALA A 456 -11.95 -11.46 15.01
N LEU A 457 -13.27 -11.40 14.81
CA LEU A 457 -14.08 -12.57 14.47
C LEU A 457 -13.78 -13.11 13.07
N GLU A 458 -13.70 -12.24 12.06
CA GLU A 458 -13.36 -12.64 10.70
C GLU A 458 -11.92 -13.19 10.62
N TRP A 459 -10.99 -12.57 11.35
CA TRP A 459 -9.62 -13.07 11.49
C TRP A 459 -9.58 -14.45 12.15
N ALA A 460 -10.27 -14.66 13.28
CA ALA A 460 -10.33 -15.96 13.94
C ALA A 460 -10.93 -17.04 13.04
N ARG A 461 -12.01 -16.72 12.31
CA ARG A 461 -12.61 -17.66 11.34
C ARG A 461 -11.65 -18.03 10.23
N PHE A 462 -10.94 -17.06 9.67
CA PHE A 462 -9.99 -17.36 8.61
C PHE A 462 -8.85 -18.23 9.10
N LEU A 463 -8.45 -18.16 10.37
CA LEU A 463 -7.46 -19.09 10.93
C LEU A 463 -8.02 -20.51 11.09
N GLU A 464 -9.29 -20.65 11.47
CA GLU A 464 -9.98 -21.93 11.68
C GLU A 464 -10.42 -22.64 10.38
N GLU A 465 -10.56 -21.91 9.26
CA GLU A 465 -10.89 -22.48 7.93
C GLU A 465 -9.75 -23.32 7.32
N ALA A 466 -8.93 -23.98 8.16
CA ALA A 466 -7.73 -24.73 7.79
C ALA A 466 -7.98 -26.13 7.19
N GLU A 467 -9.23 -26.50 6.85
CA GLU A 467 -9.61 -27.82 6.32
C GLU A 467 -10.10 -27.80 4.88
#